data_AF-A0A447T8Y7-F1
#
_entry.id   AF-A0A447T8Y7-F1
#
_cell.length_a   1.000
_cell.length_b   1.000
_cell.length_c   1.000
_cell.angle_alpha   90.00
_cell.angle_beta   90.00
_cell.angle_gamma   90.00
#
_symmetry.space_group_name_H-M   'P 1'
#
loop_
_entity.id
_entity.type
_entity.pdbx_description
1 polymer ?
#
loop_
_entity_poly.entity_id
_entity_poly.type
_entity_poly.pdbx_seq_one_letter_code
_entity_poly.pdbx_strand_id
1 'polypeptide(L)' 'MSQRQEKLQKEMWEEIHKEKHEKALEELRTIKNKLDTMNKDSDEYRKLEAEYNQKYQSAEEFFMIYYES' A
#
# COMPACT_ATOMS: atom_id res chain seq x y z
N MET A 1 18.97 -23.22 -9.67
CA MET A 1 19.06 -22.82 -8.25
C MET A 1 18.84 -24.06 -7.40
N SER A 2 19.48 -24.20 -6.23
CA SER A 2 19.12 -25.29 -5.32
C SER A 2 17.75 -25.00 -4.68
N GLN A 3 16.96 -26.03 -4.36
CA GLN A 3 15.66 -25.87 -3.67
C GLN A 3 15.77 -25.03 -2.38
N ARG A 4 16.93 -25.08 -1.71
CA ARG A 4 17.22 -24.28 -0.51
C ARG A 4 17.38 -22.78 -0.82
N GLN A 5 17.96 -22.43 -1.97
CA GLN A 5 18.09 -21.04 -2.41
C GLN A 5 16.77 -20.47 -2.91
N GLU A 6 15.94 -21.29 -3.58
CA GLU A 6 14.59 -20.90 -4.01
C GLU A 6 13.68 -20.63 -2.81
N LYS A 7 13.76 -21.46 -1.76
CA LYS A 7 13.02 -21.26 -0.52
C LYS A 7 13.42 -19.96 0.20
N LEU A 8 14.71 -19.69 0.34
CA LEU A 8 15.21 -18.45 0.95
C LEU A 8 14.84 -17.21 0.15
N GLN A 9 14.87 -17.28 -1.18
CA GLN A 9 14.41 -16.18 -2.02
C GLN A 9 12.92 -15.92 -1.84
N LYS A 10 12.10 -16.97 -1.75
CA LYS A 10 10.66 -16.83 -1.54
C LYS A 10 10.35 -16.22 -0.17
N GLU A 11 10.98 -16.71 0.90
CA GLU A 11 10.80 -16.17 2.26
C GLU A 11 11.23 -14.70 2.35
N MET A 12 12.40 -14.35 1.80
CA MET A 12 12.88 -12.97 1.79
C MET A 12 12.01 -12.05 0.92
N TRP A 13 11.49 -12.57 -0.19
CA TRP A 13 10.56 -11.84 -1.04
C TRP A 13 9.24 -11.58 -0.31
N GLU A 14 8.67 -12.59 0.35
CA GLU A 14 7.46 -12.45 1.18
C GLU A 14 7.66 -11.43 2.31
N GLU A 15 8.78 -11.46 3.03
CA GLU A 15 9.09 -10.49 4.09
C GLU A 15 9.17 -9.05 3.57
N ILE A 16 9.92 -8.82 2.48
CA ILE A 16 10.07 -7.48 1.89
C ILE A 16 8.72 -6.96 1.37
N HIS A 17 7.91 -7.83 0.76
CA HIS A 17 6.61 -7.44 0.22
C HIS A 17 5.62 -7.14 1.33
N LYS A 18 5.64 -7.93 2.41
CA LYS A 18 4.83 -7.69 3.60
C LYS A 18 5.18 -6.37 4.29
N GLU A 19 6.47 -6.06 4.46
CA GLU A 19 6.89 -4.82 5.11
C GLU A 19 6.51 -3.58 4.27
N LYS A 20 6.68 -3.65 2.94
CA LYS A 20 6.22 -2.58 2.04
C LYS A 20 4.71 -2.39 2.08
N HIS A 21 3.96 -3.48 2.17
CA HIS A 21 2.50 -3.44 2.30
C HIS A 21 2.03 -2.79 3.59
N GLU A 22 2.60 -3.21 4.73
CA GLU A 22 2.24 -2.67 6.03
C GLU A 22 2.49 -1.15 6.07
N LYS A 23 3.61 -0.69 5.51
CA LYS A 23 3.91 0.74 5.37
C LYS A 23 2.92 1.48 4.47
N ALA A 24 2.56 0.91 3.32
CA ALA A 24 1.58 1.52 2.41
C ALA A 24 0.18 1.64 3.05
N LEU A 25 -0.24 0.63 3.82
CA LEU A 25 -1.49 0.67 4.58
C LEU A 25 -1.46 1.69 5.71
N GLU A 26 -0.33 1.84 6.40
CA GLU A 26 -0.15 2.84 7.45
C GLU A 26 -0.18 4.27 6.89
N GLU A 27 0.42 4.51 5.73
CA GLU A 27 0.32 5.78 5.02
C GLU A 27 -1.12 6.09 4.61
N LEU A 28 -1.84 5.12 4.05
CA LEU A 28 -3.26 5.28 3.69
C LEU A 28 -4.12 5.60 4.92
N ARG A 29 -3.92 4.89 6.03
CA ARG A 29 -4.60 5.19 7.30
C ARG A 29 -4.31 6.60 7.78
N THR A 30 -3.06 7.04 7.69
CA THR A 30 -2.65 8.38 8.11
C THR A 30 -3.32 9.46 7.26
N ILE A 31 -3.35 9.28 5.94
CA ILE A 31 -4.00 10.21 5.02
C ILE A 31 -5.51 10.23 5.24
N LYS A 32 -6.13 9.06 5.42
CA LYS A 32 -7.56 8.94 5.75
C LYS A 32 -7.93 9.65 7.05
N ASN A 33 -7.15 9.46 8.10
CA ASN A 33 -7.37 10.16 9.37
C ASN A 33 -7.27 11.68 9.20
N LYS A 34 -6.32 12.15 8.39
CA LYS A 34 -6.22 13.58 8.06
C LYS A 34 -7.48 14.07 7.33
N LEU A 35 -7.91 13.35 6.29
CA LEU A 35 -9.14 13.65 5.55
C LEU A 35 -10.37 13.72 6.47
N ASP A 36 -10.51 12.79 7.41
CA ASP A 36 -11.65 12.74 8.35
C ASP A 36 -11.69 13.97 9.28
N THR A 37 -10.52 14.57 9.57
CA THR A 37 -10.43 15.79 10.40
C THR A 37 -10.51 17.09 9.60
N MET A 38 -10.43 17.02 8.27
CA MET A 38 -10.40 18.18 7.39
C MET A 38 -11.79 18.59 6.92
N ASN A 39 -11.93 19.87 6.55
CA ASN A 39 -13.15 20.35 5.92
C ASN A 39 -13.27 19.80 4.49
N LYS A 40 -14.33 19.03 4.22
CA LYS A 40 -14.58 18.36 2.93
C LYS A 40 -14.75 19.34 1.76
N ASP A 41 -15.14 20.57 2.04
CA ASP A 41 -15.30 21.61 1.03
C ASP A 41 -14.00 22.36 0.72
N SER A 42 -12.91 22.07 1.43
CA SER A 42 -11.61 22.69 1.19
C SER A 42 -10.91 22.10 -0.05
N ASP A 43 -10.20 22.96 -0.78
CA ASP A 43 -9.36 22.51 -1.90
C ASP A 43 -8.23 21.57 -1.42
N GLU A 44 -7.77 21.73 -0.18
CA GLU A 44 -6.78 20.84 0.42
C GLU A 44 -7.34 19.43 0.65
N TYR A 45 -8.60 19.30 1.10
CA TYR A 45 -9.26 18.00 1.20
C TYR A 45 -9.32 17.30 -0.14
N ARG A 46 -9.75 17.99 -1.21
CA ARG A 46 -9.85 17.40 -2.55
C ARG A 46 -8.49 16.93 -3.08
N LYS A 47 -7.43 17.70 -2.86
CA LYS A 47 -6.06 17.30 -3.23
C LYS A 47 -5.61 16.07 -2.46
N LEU A 48 -5.84 16.06 -1.15
CA LEU A 48 -5.43 14.96 -0.27
C LEU A 48 -6.26 13.70 -0.53
N GLU A 49 -7.53 13.84 -0.92
CA GLU A 49 -8.43 12.77 -1.33
C GLU A 49 -7.99 12.16 -2.67
N ALA A 50 -7.58 12.99 -3.62
CA ALA A 50 -6.98 12.51 -4.87
C ALA A 50 -5.69 11.73 -4.62
N GLU A 51 -4.82 12.22 -3.74
CA GLU A 51 -3.59 11.51 -3.34
C GLU A 51 -3.91 10.18 -2.63
N TYR A 52 -4.89 10.18 -1.72
CA TYR A 52 -5.37 8.96 -1.06
C TYR A 52 -5.85 7.92 -2.07
N ASN A 53 -6.70 8.34 -3.02
CA ASN A 53 -7.26 7.44 -4.03
C ASN A 53 -6.18 6.89 -4.97
N GLN A 54 -5.21 7.71 -5.37
CA GLN A 54 -4.08 7.26 -6.19
C GLN A 54 -3.24 6.21 -5.44
N LYS A 55 -2.89 6.47 -4.17
CA LYS A 55 -2.15 5.51 -3.35
C LYS A 55 -2.94 4.23 -3.08
N TYR A 56 -4.25 4.35 -2.90
CA TYR A 56 -5.14 3.20 -2.69
C TYR A 56 -5.20 2.31 -3.94
N GLN A 57 -5.32 2.90 -5.14
CA GLN A 57 -5.27 2.16 -6.39
C GLN A 57 -3.93 1.43 -6.59
N SER A 58 -2.80 2.10 -6.33
CA SER A 58 -1.49 1.45 -6.43
C SER A 58 -1.33 0.30 -5.43
N ALA A 59 -1.95 0.40 -4.24
CA ALA A 59 -1.95 -0.67 -3.26
C ALA A 59 -2.89 -1.83 -3.66
N GLU A 60 -4.05 -1.55 -4.27
CA GLU A 60 -4.96 -2.57 -4.81
C GLU A 60 -4.37 -3.30 -6.02
N GLU A 61 -3.73 -2.60 -6.95
CA GLU A 61 -3.03 -3.21 -8.09
C GLU A 61 -1.93 -4.15 -7.62
N PHE A 62 -1.17 -3.75 -6.60
CA PHE A 62 -0.18 -4.64 -5.98
C PHE A 62 -0.83 -5.88 -5.37
N PHE A 63 -1.98 -5.72 -4.69
CA PHE A 63 -2.70 -6.82 -4.07
C PHE A 63 -3.22 -7.83 -5.11
N MET A 64 -3.76 -7.33 -6.23
CA MET A 64 -4.19 -8.18 -7.34
C MET A 64 -3.03 -8.96 -7.95
N ILE A 65 -1.89 -8.31 -8.23
CA ILE A 65 -0.71 -8.98 -8.79
C ILE A 65 -0.16 -10.05 -7.83
N TYR A 66 -0.15 -9.79 -6.52
CA TYR A 66 0.40 -10.70 -5.51
C TYR A 66 -0.47 -11.95 -5.28
N TYR A 67 -1.81 -11.83 -5.32
CA TYR A 67 -2.72 -12.94 -5.08
C TYR A 67 -3.15 -13.72 -6.34
N GLU A 68 -3.01 -13.13 -7.53
CA GLU A 68 -3.30 -13.80 -8.81
C GLU A 68 -2.06 -14.50 -9.43
N SER A 69 -0.86 -14.34 -8.85
CA SER A 69 0.39 -15.00 -9.28
C SER A 69 0.73 -16.23 -8.44
#